data_AF-A0A8S1US24-F1
#
_entry.id   AF-A0A8S1US24-F1
#
_cell.length_a   1.000
_cell.length_b   1.000
_cell.length_c   1.000
_cell.angle_alpha   90.00
_cell.angle_beta   90.00
_cell.angle_gamma   90.00
#
_symmetry.space_group_name_H-M   'P 1'
#
loop_
_entity.id
_entity.type
_entity.pdbx_description
1 polymer ?
#
loop_
_entity_poly.entity_id
_entity_poly.type
_entity_poly.pdbx_seq_one_letter_code
_entity_poly.pdbx_strand_id
1 'polypeptide(L)'
;MDQNFANREENSGQAKLRRRRNDSNNRDYSCGCGKSYLSYAALYTHLKQKHNSIAPDGTHSPNNANQRPGRGRPPRDDKDRKSAKSDDGQSESGNEPDEILEELLTFLDSLGSFRQTEKLSSDVDIQAFLLSNFPANVFSNYQEYQGIFDLLKDITNEKIKVQDIDQIANEPFDKDKSLRKTNITKILTYFLIQIGPKLCVEAYREICIFIIFYQKFLNSLGYYALQKCQQEQKNEDNKQLDIKEEVSQSQEFCDVHNGEYMLLIANEFILSFLPQSYSGIERVEKNLKIFGSCAEKLKNAVYVTQHFSYWLFSQKFTDQRLDFYTEDD
;
A
#
# COMPACT_ATOMS: atom_id res chain seq x y z
N MET A 1 22.67 -62.75 12.02
CA MET A 1 21.89 -63.25 10.89
C MET A 1 20.63 -62.42 10.77
N ASP A 2 20.49 -61.40 9.95
CA ASP A 2 21.39 -60.41 9.33
C ASP A 2 20.49 -59.26 8.87
N GLN A 3 21.07 -58.06 8.80
CA GLN A 3 20.43 -56.83 8.38
C GLN A 3 20.46 -56.64 6.85
N ASN A 4 19.56 -55.78 6.36
CA ASN A 4 19.73 -54.78 5.29
C ASN A 4 19.59 -55.11 3.78
N PHE A 5 19.23 -54.00 3.09
CA PHE A 5 19.25 -53.61 1.67
C PHE A 5 17.97 -53.88 0.85
N ALA A 6 17.13 -52.89 0.48
CA ALA A 6 17.30 -51.65 -0.31
C ALA A 6 17.30 -51.85 -1.84
N ASN A 7 16.58 -50.94 -2.53
CA ASN A 7 16.61 -50.60 -3.98
C ASN A 7 15.93 -51.58 -4.97
N ARG A 8 15.31 -51.17 -6.08
CA ARG A 8 14.96 -49.87 -6.70
C ARG A 8 14.06 -50.19 -7.92
N GLU A 9 13.19 -49.24 -8.27
CA GLU A 9 12.77 -48.85 -9.63
C GLU A 9 12.56 -49.94 -10.71
N GLU A 10 11.33 -50.02 -11.24
CA GLU A 10 11.19 -49.89 -12.69
C GLU A 10 9.90 -49.14 -13.08
N ASN A 11 10.12 -48.20 -13.96
CA ASN A 11 9.32 -47.07 -14.34
C ASN A 11 8.86 -47.34 -15.78
N SER A 12 7.56 -47.37 -16.07
CA SER A 12 7.10 -47.30 -17.47
C SER A 12 6.07 -46.19 -17.61
N GLY A 13 6.61 -45.01 -17.93
CA GLY A 13 5.87 -43.80 -18.17
C GLY A 13 4.99 -43.91 -19.42
N GLN A 14 3.68 -43.78 -19.23
CA GLN A 14 2.78 -43.38 -20.31
C GLN A 14 2.82 -41.86 -20.44
N ALA A 15 3.79 -41.40 -21.25
CA ALA A 15 3.83 -40.03 -21.72
C ALA A 15 2.55 -39.74 -22.50
N LYS A 16 1.64 -38.93 -21.90
CA LYS A 16 0.51 -38.33 -22.60
C LYS A 16 1.04 -37.54 -23.80
N LEU A 17 0.88 -38.09 -24.99
CA LEU A 17 1.12 -37.42 -26.26
C LEU A 17 0.27 -36.12 -26.28
N ARG A 18 0.93 -34.97 -26.08
CA ARG A 18 0.31 -33.66 -26.35
C ARG A 18 -0.07 -33.63 -27.82
N ARG A 19 -1.38 -33.65 -28.12
CA ARG A 19 -1.90 -33.44 -29.47
C ARG A 19 -1.34 -32.13 -30.00
N ARG A 20 -0.48 -32.18 -31.03
CA ARG A 20 -0.06 -30.98 -31.76
C ARG A 20 -1.27 -30.48 -32.54
N ARG A 21 -1.89 -29.40 -32.04
CA ARG A 21 -2.93 -28.66 -32.77
C ARG A 21 -2.23 -27.97 -33.95
N ASN A 22 -2.31 -28.58 -35.13
CA ASN A 22 -1.79 -28.01 -36.37
C ASN A 22 -2.84 -27.04 -36.93
N ASP A 23 -3.05 -25.91 -36.25
CA ASP A 23 -3.86 -24.81 -36.79
C ASP A 23 -2.97 -23.97 -37.72
N SER A 24 -3.02 -24.30 -39.01
CA SER A 24 -2.38 -23.54 -40.09
C SER A 24 -3.10 -22.21 -40.40
N ASN A 25 -4.29 -21.99 -39.83
CA ASN A 25 -5.22 -21.00 -40.34
C ASN A 25 -5.25 -19.66 -39.59
N ASN A 26 -4.27 -19.34 -38.74
CA ASN A 26 -4.33 -18.10 -37.95
C ASN A 26 -2.96 -17.48 -37.63
N ARG A 27 -1.96 -17.68 -38.50
CA ARG A 27 -0.62 -17.10 -38.31
C ARG A 27 -0.42 -15.85 -39.17
N ASP A 28 -1.22 -14.83 -38.90
CA ASP A 28 -1.26 -13.59 -39.70
C ASP A 28 0.01 -12.73 -39.54
N TYR A 29 0.86 -13.03 -38.56
CA TYR A 29 2.08 -12.29 -38.27
C TYR A 29 3.29 -13.08 -38.79
N SER A 30 3.99 -12.55 -39.79
CA SER A 30 5.17 -13.21 -40.36
C SER A 30 6.40 -12.31 -40.28
N CYS A 31 7.54 -12.90 -39.93
CA CYS A 31 8.84 -12.23 -39.92
C CYS A 31 9.57 -12.49 -41.24
N GLY A 32 10.33 -11.51 -41.74
CA GLY A 32 11.18 -11.62 -42.93
C GLY A 32 12.18 -12.78 -42.91
N CYS A 33 12.43 -13.40 -41.75
CA CYS A 33 13.22 -14.63 -41.63
C CYS A 33 12.46 -15.94 -41.96
N GLY A 34 11.18 -15.84 -42.37
CA GLY A 34 10.35 -16.97 -42.78
C GLY A 34 9.52 -17.62 -41.67
N LYS A 35 9.52 -17.06 -40.45
CA LYS A 35 8.72 -17.58 -39.33
C LYS A 35 7.40 -16.85 -39.18
N SER A 36 6.32 -17.61 -39.02
CA SER A 36 4.96 -17.10 -38.79
C SER A 36 4.47 -17.37 -37.37
N TYR A 37 3.74 -16.41 -36.79
CA TYR A 37 3.30 -16.36 -35.39
C TYR A 37 1.78 -16.11 -35.31
N LEU A 38 1.17 -16.59 -34.23
CA LEU A 38 -0.27 -16.48 -33.98
C LEU A 38 -0.71 -15.08 -33.48
N SER A 39 0.23 -14.26 -33.01
CA SER A 39 -0.07 -12.94 -32.45
C SER A 39 1.08 -11.97 -32.65
N TYR A 40 0.77 -10.67 -32.60
CA TYR A 40 1.76 -9.61 -32.64
C TYR A 40 2.78 -9.72 -31.51
N ALA A 41 2.33 -10.04 -30.28
CA ALA A 41 3.21 -10.20 -29.13
C ALA A 41 4.29 -11.28 -29.37
N ALA A 42 3.90 -12.41 -29.96
CA ALA A 42 4.84 -13.48 -30.30
C ALA A 42 5.85 -13.07 -31.40
N LEU A 43 5.40 -12.32 -32.42
CA LEU A 43 6.30 -11.73 -33.42
C LEU A 43 7.26 -10.72 -32.78
N TYR A 44 6.78 -9.86 -31.89
CA TYR A 44 7.59 -8.85 -31.20
C TYR A 44 8.68 -9.48 -30.34
N THR A 45 8.35 -10.49 -29.53
CA THR A 45 9.34 -11.24 -28.75
C THR A 45 10.39 -11.88 -29.66
N HIS A 46 9.97 -12.41 -30.80
CA HIS A 46 10.89 -12.96 -31.78
C HIS A 46 11.84 -11.92 -32.38
N LEU A 47 11.33 -10.75 -32.79
CA LEU A 47 12.14 -9.65 -33.32
C LEU A 47 13.16 -9.16 -32.29
N LYS A 48 12.73 -9.03 -31.02
CA LYS A 48 13.60 -8.64 -29.90
C LYS A 48 14.74 -9.64 -29.70
N GLN A 49 14.46 -10.94 -29.77
CA GLN A 49 15.45 -12.00 -29.50
C GLN A 49 16.34 -12.36 -30.70
N LYS A 50 15.86 -12.20 -31.94
CA LYS A 50 16.55 -12.70 -33.14
C LYS A 50 16.97 -11.61 -34.12
N HIS A 51 16.40 -10.43 -34.02
CA HIS A 51 16.65 -9.32 -34.94
C HIS A 51 16.97 -8.00 -34.20
N ASN A 52 17.39 -8.07 -32.93
CA ASN A 52 17.71 -6.90 -32.10
C ASN A 52 16.62 -5.82 -32.13
N SER A 53 15.35 -6.25 -32.14
CA SER A 53 14.17 -5.38 -32.21
C SER A 53 13.99 -4.62 -33.54
N ILE A 54 14.77 -4.92 -34.58
CA ILE A 54 14.63 -4.34 -35.92
C ILE A 54 13.90 -5.34 -36.82
N ALA A 55 12.81 -4.92 -37.45
CA ALA A 55 12.06 -5.79 -38.36
C ALA A 55 12.84 -6.00 -39.67
N PRO A 56 13.21 -7.24 -40.05
CA PRO A 56 13.84 -7.50 -41.34
C PRO A 56 12.84 -7.32 -42.49
N ASP A 57 13.36 -7.06 -43.69
CA ASP A 57 12.56 -6.89 -44.91
C ASP A 57 11.64 -8.10 -45.14
N GLY A 58 10.37 -7.84 -45.46
CA GLY A 58 9.34 -8.87 -45.63
C GLY A 58 8.59 -9.25 -44.34
N THR A 59 8.80 -8.53 -43.23
CA THR A 59 7.98 -8.69 -42.02
C THR A 59 6.58 -8.11 -42.22
N HIS A 60 5.55 -8.97 -42.27
CA HIS A 60 4.16 -8.54 -42.39
C HIS A 60 3.47 -8.56 -41.02
N SER A 61 2.98 -7.38 -40.61
CA SER A 61 1.92 -7.25 -39.63
C SER A 61 0.62 -6.97 -40.39
N PRO A 62 -0.48 -7.70 -40.14
CA PRO A 62 -1.74 -7.43 -40.81
C PRO A 62 -2.15 -6.01 -40.45
N ASN A 63 -2.20 -5.15 -41.47
CA ASN A 63 -2.70 -3.78 -41.34
C ASN A 63 -4.13 -3.87 -40.79
N ASN A 64 -4.44 -3.13 -39.73
CA ASN A 64 -5.78 -2.97 -39.15
C ASN A 64 -6.77 -2.24 -40.11
N ALA A 65 -6.61 -2.40 -41.43
CA ALA A 65 -7.44 -1.81 -42.47
C ALA A 65 -8.80 -2.52 -42.65
N ASN A 66 -9.01 -3.67 -42.01
CA ASN A 66 -10.27 -4.42 -42.06
C ASN A 66 -11.08 -4.34 -40.76
N GLN A 67 -10.89 -3.31 -39.92
CA GLN A 67 -11.91 -2.97 -38.93
C GLN A 67 -13.16 -2.50 -39.69
N ARG A 68 -14.18 -3.35 -39.67
CA ARG A 68 -15.53 -3.06 -40.14
C ARG A 68 -15.98 -1.68 -39.62
N PRO A 69 -16.67 -0.86 -40.43
CA PRO A 69 -17.04 0.51 -40.05
C PRO A 69 -18.05 0.49 -38.90
N GLY A 70 -17.54 0.55 -37.67
CA GLY A 70 -18.30 0.79 -36.45
C GLY A 70 -18.65 2.27 -36.36
N ARG A 71 -19.94 2.56 -36.41
CA ARG A 71 -20.58 3.87 -36.31
C ARG A 71 -20.00 4.71 -35.14
N GLY A 72 -19.77 6.01 -35.38
CA GLY A 72 -20.08 7.00 -34.34
C GLY A 72 -19.03 8.05 -33.91
N ARG A 73 -17.90 8.28 -34.60
CA ARG A 73 -17.09 9.47 -34.29
C ARG A 73 -16.37 10.05 -35.52
N PRO A 74 -16.57 11.34 -35.84
CA PRO A 74 -15.76 12.01 -36.88
C PRO A 74 -14.27 11.98 -36.51
N PRO A 75 -13.37 11.71 -37.47
CA PRO A 75 -11.94 11.76 -37.23
C PRO A 75 -11.52 13.22 -36.96
N ARG A 76 -10.69 13.42 -35.94
CA ARG A 76 -10.11 14.72 -35.58
C ARG A 76 -8.88 14.96 -36.48
N ASP A 77 -8.74 16.18 -37.01
CA ASP A 77 -7.68 16.56 -37.95
C ASP A 77 -6.26 16.30 -37.40
N ASP A 78 -5.40 15.76 -38.26
CA ASP A 78 -4.03 15.28 -37.98
C ASP A 78 -2.99 16.40 -37.68
N LYS A 79 -3.41 17.62 -37.38
CA LYS A 79 -2.47 18.75 -37.15
C LYS A 79 -1.98 18.90 -35.70
N ASP A 80 -2.53 18.17 -34.74
CA ASP A 80 -2.15 18.27 -33.32
C ASP A 80 -1.25 17.12 -32.82
N ARG A 81 -0.71 16.29 -33.72
CA ARG A 81 -0.03 15.02 -33.36
C ARG A 81 1.45 15.13 -32.97
N LYS A 82 1.96 16.33 -32.66
CA LYS A 82 3.36 16.56 -32.26
C LYS A 82 3.49 17.00 -30.79
N SER A 83 3.02 16.19 -29.85
CA SER A 83 3.50 16.19 -28.45
C SER A 83 2.98 15.00 -27.64
N ALA A 84 2.98 13.80 -28.21
CA ALA A 84 2.78 12.58 -27.41
C ALA A 84 4.17 12.07 -27.02
N LYS A 85 4.64 12.48 -25.84
CA LYS A 85 5.72 11.77 -25.13
C LYS A 85 5.25 10.34 -24.88
N SER A 86 6.19 9.41 -24.97
CA SER A 86 6.04 7.99 -24.67
C SER A 86 5.32 7.76 -23.34
N ASP A 87 4.09 7.27 -23.42
CA ASP A 87 3.22 6.88 -22.30
C ASP A 87 3.31 5.35 -22.11
N ASP A 88 4.54 4.85 -22.03
CA ASP A 88 4.85 3.44 -21.74
C ASP A 88 5.29 3.37 -20.27
N GLY A 89 4.34 3.36 -19.33
CA GLY A 89 4.72 3.17 -17.92
C GLY A 89 3.67 3.26 -16.82
N GLN A 90 2.43 3.69 -17.06
CA GLN A 90 1.45 3.84 -15.97
C GLN A 90 0.09 3.22 -16.30
N SER A 91 0.06 1.90 -16.31
CA SER A 91 -1.13 1.21 -15.80
C SER A 91 -0.88 0.92 -14.31
N GLU A 92 -0.75 1.98 -13.50
CA GLU A 92 -0.85 1.85 -12.05
C GLU A 92 -2.26 1.33 -11.77
N SER A 93 -2.36 0.09 -11.29
CA SER A 93 -3.63 -0.51 -10.92
C SER A 93 -4.28 0.36 -9.86
N GLY A 94 -5.34 1.09 -10.23
CA GLY A 94 -6.01 2.05 -9.35
C GLY A 94 -6.60 1.47 -8.05
N ASN A 95 -6.41 0.18 -7.77
CA ASN A 95 -6.90 -0.52 -6.60
C ASN A 95 -5.80 -0.94 -5.59
N GLU A 96 -4.53 -0.57 -5.79
CA GLU A 96 -3.43 -0.99 -4.91
C GLU A 96 -3.71 -0.69 -3.41
N PRO A 97 -4.24 0.49 -3.01
CA PRO A 97 -4.52 0.75 -1.61
C PRO A 97 -5.62 -0.13 -1.02
N ASP A 98 -6.65 -0.46 -1.81
CA ASP A 98 -7.74 -1.33 -1.37
C ASP A 98 -7.26 -2.77 -1.21
N GLU A 99 -6.40 -3.26 -2.12
CA GLU A 99 -5.77 -4.57 -2.01
C GLU A 99 -4.95 -4.71 -0.72
N ILE A 100 -4.17 -3.69 -0.37
CA ILE A 100 -3.38 -3.66 0.88
C ILE A 100 -4.30 -3.69 2.12
N LEU A 101 -5.42 -2.97 2.10
CA LEU A 101 -6.39 -3.03 3.20
C LEU A 101 -7.06 -4.41 3.28
N GLU A 102 -7.34 -5.07 2.16
CA GLU A 102 -7.87 -6.44 2.15
C GLU A 102 -6.86 -7.46 2.66
N GLU A 103 -5.56 -7.28 2.39
CA GLU A 103 -4.50 -8.10 2.99
C GLU A 103 -4.45 -7.93 4.52
N LEU A 104 -4.50 -6.67 5.01
CA LEU A 104 -4.59 -6.40 6.44
C LEU A 104 -5.81 -7.07 7.07
N LEU A 105 -6.98 -6.98 6.44
CA LEU A 105 -8.20 -7.64 6.93
C LEU A 105 -8.08 -9.16 6.92
N THR A 106 -7.41 -9.73 5.92
CA THR A 106 -7.14 -11.18 5.85
C THR A 106 -6.21 -11.62 6.97
N PHE A 107 -5.18 -10.82 7.27
CA PHE A 107 -4.33 -11.04 8.43
C PHE A 107 -5.14 -10.98 9.73
N LEU A 108 -5.97 -9.95 9.92
CA LEU A 108 -6.82 -9.84 11.11
C LEU A 108 -7.77 -11.04 11.23
N ASP A 109 -8.39 -11.47 10.13
CA ASP A 109 -9.25 -12.67 10.14
C ASP A 109 -8.53 -13.95 10.58
N SER A 110 -7.22 -14.06 10.31
CA SER A 110 -6.41 -15.19 10.78
C SER A 110 -6.25 -15.21 12.31
N LEU A 111 -6.40 -14.06 12.97
CA LEU A 111 -6.37 -13.91 14.43
C LEU A 111 -7.77 -14.12 15.05
N GLY A 112 -8.83 -13.90 14.29
CA GLY A 112 -10.23 -14.04 14.73
C GLY A 112 -11.20 -13.31 13.81
N SER A 113 -12.51 -13.47 14.00
CA SER A 113 -13.53 -12.83 13.13
C SER A 113 -13.63 -11.32 13.39
N PHE A 114 -12.70 -10.54 12.83
CA PHE A 114 -12.59 -9.10 13.05
C PHE A 114 -13.18 -8.23 11.94
N ARG A 115 -13.64 -8.83 10.83
CA ARG A 115 -14.40 -8.11 9.81
C ARG A 115 -15.80 -7.72 10.27
N GLN A 116 -16.22 -6.54 9.84
CA GLN A 116 -17.61 -6.08 9.92
C GLN A 116 -18.49 -7.00 9.05
N THR A 117 -19.51 -7.61 9.65
CA THR A 117 -20.49 -8.45 8.91
C THR A 117 -21.62 -7.63 8.32
N GLU A 118 -21.99 -6.53 8.98
CA GLU A 118 -23.04 -5.61 8.56
C GLU A 118 -22.48 -4.51 7.66
N LYS A 119 -22.92 -4.46 6.40
CA LYS A 119 -22.53 -3.40 5.48
C LYS A 119 -23.13 -2.06 5.94
N LEU A 120 -22.27 -1.09 6.22
CA LEU A 120 -22.68 0.29 6.46
C LEU A 120 -23.07 0.91 5.12
N SER A 121 -24.34 1.32 4.99
CA SER A 121 -24.94 1.70 3.71
C SER A 121 -24.73 3.15 3.28
N SER A 122 -24.38 4.03 4.23
CA SER A 122 -24.24 5.46 3.97
C SER A 122 -23.06 6.06 4.73
N ASP A 123 -22.56 7.21 4.26
CA ASP A 123 -21.53 7.98 4.97
C ASP A 123 -21.99 8.46 6.35
N VAL A 124 -23.31 8.61 6.55
CA VAL A 124 -23.90 8.93 7.86
C VAL A 124 -23.75 7.74 8.82
N ASP A 125 -24.03 6.52 8.35
CA ASP A 125 -23.85 5.30 9.15
C ASP A 125 -22.38 5.07 9.48
N ILE A 126 -21.49 5.32 8.50
CA ILE A 126 -20.03 5.26 8.70
C ILE A 126 -19.59 6.24 9.77
N GLN A 127 -19.98 7.52 9.68
CA GLN A 127 -19.63 8.50 10.70
C GLN A 127 -20.16 8.08 12.08
N ALA A 128 -21.43 7.69 12.17
CA ALA A 128 -22.04 7.28 13.43
C ALA A 128 -21.28 6.10 14.04
N PHE A 129 -20.90 5.10 13.24
CA PHE A 129 -20.09 3.97 13.67
C PHE A 129 -18.72 4.40 14.19
N LEU A 130 -17.99 5.21 13.41
CA LEU A 130 -16.62 5.63 13.75
C LEU A 130 -16.58 6.46 15.04
N LEU A 131 -17.52 7.39 15.22
CA LEU A 131 -17.55 8.27 16.39
C LEU A 131 -18.10 7.59 17.64
N SER A 132 -19.15 6.77 17.52
CA SER A 132 -19.77 6.10 18.68
C SER A 132 -18.90 4.98 19.26
N ASN A 133 -18.08 4.35 18.41
CA ASN A 133 -17.19 3.26 18.82
C ASN A 133 -15.75 3.72 19.09
N PHE A 134 -15.46 5.02 19.04
CA PHE A 134 -14.13 5.53 19.37
C PHE A 134 -13.80 5.27 20.86
N PRO A 135 -12.62 4.73 21.21
CA PRO A 135 -12.31 4.27 22.57
C PRO A 135 -11.93 5.42 23.53
N ALA A 136 -12.70 6.50 23.55
CA ALA A 136 -12.48 7.68 24.39
C ALA A 136 -12.35 7.34 25.89
N ASN A 137 -13.03 6.29 26.35
CA ASN A 137 -13.04 5.83 27.73
C ASN A 137 -11.75 5.09 28.16
N VAL A 138 -10.83 4.82 27.24
CA VAL A 138 -9.55 4.15 27.52
C VAL A 138 -8.48 5.15 27.96
N PHE A 139 -8.60 6.41 27.55
CA PHE A 139 -7.62 7.46 27.81
C PHE A 139 -7.96 8.26 29.07
N SER A 140 -6.95 8.82 29.72
CA SER A 140 -7.14 9.52 31.00
C SER A 140 -7.82 10.87 30.81
N ASN A 141 -7.59 11.52 29.68
CA ASN A 141 -8.17 12.82 29.35
C ASN A 141 -8.39 13.00 27.84
N TYR A 142 -9.20 14.00 27.48
CA TYR A 142 -9.54 14.33 26.10
C TYR A 142 -8.33 14.72 25.24
N GLN A 143 -7.35 15.41 25.83
CA GLN A 143 -6.18 15.93 25.11
C GLN A 143 -5.34 14.81 24.47
N GLU A 144 -5.36 13.62 25.06
CA GLU A 144 -4.63 12.46 24.56
C GLU A 144 -5.10 11.96 23.18
N TYR A 145 -6.35 12.23 22.80
CA TYR A 145 -6.93 11.73 21.54
C TYR A 145 -7.69 12.78 20.73
N GLN A 146 -7.82 14.01 21.25
CA GLN A 146 -8.61 15.07 20.62
C GLN A 146 -8.23 15.33 19.17
N GLY A 147 -6.92 15.35 18.84
CA GLY A 147 -6.46 15.68 17.48
C GLY A 147 -7.03 14.71 16.44
N ILE A 148 -6.95 13.41 16.70
CA ILE A 148 -7.52 12.38 15.82
C ILE A 148 -9.05 12.40 15.84
N PHE A 149 -9.66 12.53 17.03
CA PHE A 149 -11.12 12.47 17.15
C PHE A 149 -11.83 13.65 16.49
N ASP A 150 -11.31 14.87 16.66
CA ASP A 150 -11.86 16.07 16.05
C ASP A 150 -11.67 16.05 14.53
N LEU A 151 -10.50 15.65 14.03
CA LEU A 151 -10.29 15.49 12.59
C LEU A 151 -11.16 14.39 11.99
N LEU A 152 -11.35 13.27 12.69
CA LEU A 152 -12.24 12.19 12.27
C LEU A 152 -13.66 12.70 12.09
N LYS A 153 -14.15 13.48 13.05
CA LYS A 153 -15.46 14.13 13.00
C LYS A 153 -15.55 15.13 11.85
N ASP A 154 -14.56 15.99 11.68
CA ASP A 154 -14.56 17.03 10.66
C ASP A 154 -14.52 16.45 9.25
N ILE A 155 -13.60 15.51 8.99
CA ILE A 155 -13.47 14.83 7.69
C ILE A 155 -14.76 14.09 7.34
N THR A 156 -15.34 13.34 8.27
CA THR A 156 -16.57 12.59 8.01
C THR A 156 -17.78 13.52 7.81
N ASN A 157 -17.84 14.65 8.53
CA ASN A 157 -18.85 15.70 8.30
C ASN A 157 -18.74 16.30 6.91
N GLU A 158 -17.53 16.58 6.43
CA GLU A 158 -17.31 17.10 5.08
C GLU A 158 -17.71 16.07 4.02
N LYS A 159 -17.38 14.79 4.23
CA LYS A 159 -17.75 13.71 3.32
C LYS A 159 -19.27 13.59 3.16
N ILE A 160 -20.03 13.71 4.25
CA ILE A 160 -21.49 13.72 4.23
C ILE A 160 -22.05 14.91 3.43
N LYS A 161 -21.42 16.09 3.56
CA LYS A 161 -21.87 17.32 2.90
C LYS A 161 -21.60 17.32 1.40
N VAL A 162 -20.45 16.79 0.97
CA VAL A 162 -19.94 16.92 -0.39
C VAL A 162 -19.75 15.56 -1.04
N GLN A 163 -20.82 14.76 -1.10
CA GLN A 163 -20.87 13.40 -1.64
C GLN A 163 -19.92 13.19 -2.85
N ASP A 164 -19.25 12.03 -2.88
CA ASP A 164 -18.32 11.59 -3.93
C ASP A 164 -16.96 12.34 -4.03
N ILE A 165 -16.55 13.08 -3.00
CA ILE A 165 -15.18 13.61 -2.93
C ILE A 165 -14.23 12.59 -2.30
N ASP A 166 -13.25 12.15 -3.10
CA ASP A 166 -12.03 11.54 -2.58
C ASP A 166 -11.15 12.62 -1.95
N GLN A 167 -11.21 12.72 -0.63
CA GLN A 167 -10.45 13.73 0.11
C GLN A 167 -8.94 13.48 0.03
N ILE A 168 -8.49 12.22 -0.04
CA ILE A 168 -7.07 11.90 -0.14
C ILE A 168 -6.55 12.37 -1.50
N ALA A 169 -7.30 12.14 -2.57
CA ALA A 169 -6.91 12.58 -3.91
C ALA A 169 -6.64 14.09 -3.99
N ASN A 170 -7.36 14.90 -3.21
CA ASN A 170 -7.25 16.36 -3.19
C ASN A 170 -6.14 16.92 -2.30
N GLU A 171 -5.42 16.07 -1.58
CA GLU A 171 -4.32 16.50 -0.72
C GLU A 171 -3.18 17.14 -1.51
N PRO A 172 -2.53 18.20 -0.99
CA PRO A 172 -1.43 18.88 -1.66
C PRO A 172 -0.27 17.90 -1.93
N PHE A 173 0.32 18.01 -3.13
CA PHE A 173 1.36 17.11 -3.60
C PHE A 173 2.70 17.84 -3.76
N ASP A 174 3.77 17.25 -3.24
CA ASP A 174 5.15 17.67 -3.48
C ASP A 174 5.66 17.05 -4.79
N LYS A 175 5.88 17.91 -5.79
CA LYS A 175 6.32 17.46 -7.12
C LYS A 175 7.76 16.96 -7.12
N ASP A 176 8.60 17.45 -6.20
CA ASP A 176 10.03 17.11 -6.19
C ASP A 176 10.24 15.75 -5.54
N LYS A 177 9.50 15.46 -4.46
CA LYS A 177 9.55 14.16 -3.77
C LYS A 177 8.57 13.13 -4.30
N SER A 178 7.59 13.54 -5.09
CA SER A 178 6.46 12.69 -5.50
C SER A 178 5.65 12.16 -4.30
N LEU A 179 5.53 12.95 -3.24
CA LEU A 179 4.83 12.62 -2.00
C LEU A 179 3.77 13.65 -1.66
N ARG A 180 2.70 13.24 -0.97
CA ARG A 180 1.70 14.16 -0.41
C ARG A 180 2.28 14.95 0.77
N LYS A 181 1.87 16.22 0.89
CA LYS A 181 2.24 17.14 1.99
C LYS A 181 1.28 17.06 3.18
N THR A 182 0.43 16.05 3.21
CA THR A 182 -0.52 15.79 4.29
C THR A 182 0.22 15.56 5.59
N ASN A 183 -0.21 16.23 6.66
CA ASN A 183 0.40 16.03 7.97
C ASN A 183 0.03 14.65 8.56
N ILE A 184 0.87 14.17 9.48
CA ILE A 184 0.74 12.83 10.04
C ILE A 184 -0.58 12.62 10.77
N THR A 185 -1.05 13.60 11.56
CA THR A 185 -2.34 13.48 12.28
C THR A 185 -3.49 13.20 11.30
N LYS A 186 -3.53 13.90 10.16
CA LYS A 186 -4.54 13.70 9.12
C LYS A 186 -4.37 12.37 8.38
N ILE A 187 -3.13 11.94 8.11
CA ILE A 187 -2.84 10.61 7.54
C ILE A 187 -3.38 9.49 8.42
N LEU A 188 -3.10 9.53 9.72
CA LEU A 188 -3.59 8.54 10.70
C LEU A 188 -5.12 8.51 10.74
N THR A 189 -5.75 9.69 10.65
CA THR A 189 -7.20 9.81 10.60
C THR A 189 -7.79 9.21 9.31
N TYR A 190 -7.17 9.46 8.15
CA TYR A 190 -7.58 8.85 6.88
C TYR A 190 -7.51 7.34 6.92
N PHE A 191 -6.46 6.78 7.52
CA PHE A 191 -6.34 5.35 7.70
C PHE A 191 -7.53 4.78 8.50
N LEU A 192 -7.87 5.40 9.63
CA LEU A 192 -9.01 5.00 10.46
C LEU A 192 -10.35 5.07 9.71
N ILE A 193 -10.56 6.09 8.87
CA ILE A 193 -11.79 6.24 8.07
C ILE A 193 -11.91 5.13 7.02
N GLN A 194 -10.79 4.72 6.41
CA GLN A 194 -10.80 3.68 5.39
C GLN A 194 -10.93 2.27 5.98
N ILE A 195 -10.19 1.97 7.06
CA ILE A 195 -10.21 0.62 7.65
C ILE A 195 -11.40 0.42 8.59
N GLY A 196 -11.83 1.46 9.32
CA GLY A 196 -12.84 1.36 10.37
C GLY A 196 -14.16 0.73 9.93
N PRO A 197 -14.80 1.16 8.83
CA PRO A 197 -16.05 0.57 8.32
C PRO A 197 -15.94 -0.92 7.95
N LYS A 198 -14.73 -1.44 7.78
CA LYS A 198 -14.46 -2.84 7.44
C LYS A 198 -14.21 -3.72 8.69
N LEU A 199 -14.10 -3.12 9.88
CA LEU A 199 -13.77 -3.81 11.14
C LEU A 199 -14.98 -3.91 12.07
N CYS A 200 -15.07 -4.98 12.85
CA CYS A 200 -15.99 -5.06 13.97
C CYS A 200 -15.61 -4.05 15.08
N VAL A 201 -16.53 -3.79 16.01
CA VAL A 201 -16.38 -2.78 17.07
C VAL A 201 -15.12 -3.01 17.90
N GLU A 202 -14.84 -4.25 18.30
CA GLU A 202 -13.68 -4.60 19.12
C GLU A 202 -12.37 -4.32 18.38
N ALA A 203 -12.27 -4.75 17.12
CA ALA A 203 -11.08 -4.54 16.30
C ALA A 203 -10.85 -3.06 16.00
N TYR A 204 -11.91 -2.32 15.65
CA TYR A 204 -11.81 -0.87 15.40
C TYR A 204 -11.30 -0.13 16.64
N ARG A 205 -11.83 -0.44 17.83
CA ARG A 205 -11.35 0.16 19.09
C ARG A 205 -9.87 -0.10 19.34
N GLU A 206 -9.41 -1.32 19.08
CA GLU A 206 -8.00 -1.68 19.22
C GLU A 206 -7.09 -0.95 18.24
N ILE A 207 -7.49 -0.84 16.98
CA ILE A 207 -6.78 -0.06 15.97
C ILE A 207 -6.71 1.42 16.38
N CYS A 208 -7.80 2.01 16.90
CA CYS A 208 -7.78 3.38 17.40
C CYS A 208 -6.77 3.56 18.55
N ILE A 209 -6.74 2.65 19.54
CA ILE A 209 -5.79 2.70 20.65
C ILE A 209 -4.35 2.65 20.12
N PHE A 210 -4.08 1.72 19.20
CA PHE A 210 -2.78 1.57 18.57
C PHE A 210 -2.35 2.85 17.84
N ILE A 211 -3.23 3.44 17.03
CA ILE A 211 -2.96 4.67 16.27
C ILE A 211 -2.70 5.87 17.21
N ILE A 212 -3.45 5.99 18.31
CA ILE A 212 -3.25 7.08 19.28
C ILE A 212 -1.91 6.90 20.02
N PHE A 213 -1.54 5.67 20.39
CA PHE A 213 -0.23 5.41 20.96
C PHE A 213 0.89 5.72 19.97
N TYR A 214 0.71 5.38 18.69
CA TYR A 214 1.69 5.70 17.67
C TYR A 214 1.86 7.21 17.46
N GLN A 215 0.76 7.97 17.44
CA GLN A 215 0.78 9.43 17.36
C GLN A 215 1.54 10.04 18.55
N LYS A 216 1.23 9.61 19.78
CA LYS A 216 1.93 10.09 20.99
C LYS A 216 3.43 9.80 20.92
N PHE A 217 3.79 8.62 20.43
CA PHE A 217 5.18 8.25 20.27
C PHE A 217 5.90 9.14 19.24
N LEU A 218 5.28 9.38 18.09
CA LEU A 218 5.78 10.30 17.07
C LEU A 218 5.92 11.73 17.60
N ASN A 219 4.95 12.22 18.38
CA ASN A 219 5.05 13.52 19.03
C ASN A 219 6.18 13.59 20.06
N SER A 220 6.48 12.49 20.75
CA SER A 220 7.55 12.44 21.76
C SER A 220 8.95 12.30 21.17
N LEU A 221 9.14 11.50 20.11
CA LEU A 221 10.46 11.16 19.58
C LEU A 221 10.71 11.55 18.12
N GLY A 222 9.69 12.00 17.38
CA GLY A 222 9.78 12.29 15.95
C GLY A 222 10.84 13.33 15.60
N TYR A 223 10.88 14.44 16.34
CA TYR A 223 11.91 15.48 16.13
C TYR A 223 13.33 14.96 16.38
N TYR A 224 13.52 14.16 17.43
CA TYR A 224 14.82 13.57 17.74
C TYR A 224 15.27 12.61 16.64
N ALA A 225 14.38 11.75 16.17
CA ALA A 225 14.67 10.81 15.10
C ALA A 225 14.97 11.50 13.76
N LEU A 226 14.21 12.55 13.42
CA LEU A 226 14.46 13.35 12.23
C LEU A 226 15.84 14.03 12.29
N GLN A 227 16.18 14.63 13.44
CA GLN A 227 17.48 15.27 13.63
C GLN A 227 18.63 14.25 13.48
N LYS A 228 18.48 13.05 14.05
CA LYS A 228 19.47 11.97 13.92
C LYS A 228 19.65 11.53 12.47
N CYS A 229 18.56 11.30 11.75
CA CYS A 229 18.58 10.93 10.33
C CYS A 229 19.30 12.01 9.47
N GLN A 230 19.01 13.29 9.71
CA GLN A 230 19.67 14.40 9.02
C GLN A 230 21.18 14.50 9.33
N GLN A 231 21.60 14.15 10.56
CA GLN A 231 23.02 14.13 10.93
C GLN A 231 23.76 12.99 10.23
N GLU A 232 23.14 11.82 10.11
CA GLU A 232 23.71 10.66 9.42
C GLU A 232 23.93 10.96 7.92
N GLN A 233 22.95 11.58 7.25
CA GLN A 233 23.08 12.00 5.85
C GLN A 233 24.21 13.02 5.62
N LYS A 234 24.40 13.97 6.54
CA LYS A 234 25.48 14.98 6.43
C LYS A 234 26.88 14.36 6.51
N ASN A 235 27.04 13.29 7.29
CA ASN A 235 28.33 12.62 7.44
C ASN A 235 28.74 11.86 6.17
N GLU A 236 27.77 11.42 5.36
CA GLU A 236 28.05 10.70 4.11
C GLU A 236 28.42 11.64 2.96
N ASP A 237 27.80 12.82 2.87
CA ASP A 237 27.92 13.68 1.69
C ASP A 237 29.02 14.76 1.75
N ASN A 238 29.71 14.96 2.88
CA ASN A 238 30.74 16.01 3.09
C ASN A 238 30.33 17.44 2.66
N LYS A 239 29.05 17.67 2.34
CA LYS A 239 28.51 18.96 1.94
C LYS A 239 27.87 19.62 3.15
N GLN A 240 28.49 20.72 3.56
CA GLN A 240 28.02 21.58 4.62
C GLN A 240 26.72 22.27 4.19
N LEU A 241 25.58 21.63 4.44
CA LEU A 241 24.26 22.23 4.25
C LEU A 241 23.94 23.16 5.42
N ASP A 242 23.82 24.45 5.09
CA ASP A 242 23.51 25.56 5.97
C ASP A 242 22.00 25.52 6.33
N ILE A 243 21.61 24.57 7.19
CA ILE A 243 20.22 24.43 7.64
C ILE A 243 20.00 25.38 8.82
N LYS A 244 19.41 26.54 8.52
CA LYS A 244 18.84 27.49 9.50
C LYS A 244 17.33 27.29 9.67
N GLU A 245 16.90 26.08 9.97
CA GLU A 245 15.56 25.85 10.47
C GLU A 245 15.63 25.65 11.97
N GLU A 246 15.58 26.77 12.71
CA GLU A 246 15.15 26.76 14.09
C GLU A 246 13.65 26.40 14.08
N VAL A 247 13.33 25.12 13.93
CA VAL A 247 11.97 24.65 14.15
C VAL A 247 11.67 24.90 15.62
N SER A 248 10.76 25.84 15.87
CA SER A 248 10.26 26.10 17.21
C SER A 248 9.62 24.80 17.71
N GLN A 249 10.25 24.14 18.68
CA GLN A 249 9.77 22.89 19.32
C GLN A 249 8.44 23.06 20.09
N SER A 250 7.70 24.15 19.84
CA SER A 250 6.43 24.46 20.46
C SER A 250 5.24 23.73 19.82
N GLN A 251 5.41 23.19 18.60
CA GLN A 251 4.35 22.47 17.89
C GLN A 251 4.57 20.96 17.92
N GLU A 252 3.48 20.19 17.98
CA GLU A 252 3.51 18.73 17.91
C GLU A 252 4.06 18.24 16.57
N PHE A 253 4.91 17.20 16.60
CA PHE A 253 5.55 16.66 15.40
C PHE A 253 4.53 16.24 14.33
N CYS A 254 3.45 15.57 14.75
CA CYS A 254 2.45 15.02 13.83
C CYS A 254 1.62 16.10 13.11
N ASP A 255 1.56 17.32 13.65
CA ASP A 255 0.79 18.41 13.07
C ASP A 255 1.59 19.20 12.02
N VAL A 256 2.92 19.15 12.12
CA VAL A 256 3.86 19.91 11.27
C VAL A 256 4.42 19.04 10.14
N HIS A 257 4.76 17.78 10.42
CA HIS A 257 5.46 16.92 9.48
C HIS A 257 4.52 16.04 8.65
N ASN A 258 4.99 15.66 7.46
CA ASN A 258 4.30 14.73 6.55
C ASN A 258 4.68 13.26 6.83
N GLY A 259 4.09 12.35 6.06
CA GLY A 259 4.26 10.90 6.23
C GLY A 259 5.66 10.34 5.98
N GLU A 260 6.57 11.11 5.36
CA GLU A 260 7.91 10.69 4.95
C GLU A 260 8.71 10.09 6.12
N TYR A 261 8.59 10.69 7.30
CA TYR A 261 9.40 10.35 8.47
C TYR A 261 8.70 9.42 9.47
N MET A 262 7.47 8.98 9.18
CA MET A 262 6.70 8.16 10.13
C MET A 262 7.43 6.85 10.45
N LEU A 263 8.04 6.21 9.45
CA LEU A 263 8.61 4.88 9.62
C LEU A 263 9.99 4.86 10.30
N LEU A 264 10.64 6.02 10.49
CA LEU A 264 11.97 6.13 11.10
C LEU A 264 12.04 5.54 12.51
N ILE A 265 10.92 5.58 13.24
CA ILE A 265 10.86 5.14 14.64
C ILE A 265 9.90 3.95 14.84
N ALA A 266 9.39 3.34 13.78
CA ALA A 266 8.41 2.26 13.88
C ALA A 266 8.91 1.07 14.72
N ASN A 267 10.20 0.72 14.60
CA ASN A 267 10.81 -0.36 15.41
C ASN A 267 10.84 -0.02 16.90
N GLU A 268 11.29 1.19 17.24
CA GLU A 268 11.36 1.66 18.63
C GLU A 268 9.96 1.79 19.25
N PHE A 269 8.97 2.19 18.44
CA PHE A 269 7.57 2.20 18.84
C PHE A 269 7.12 0.81 19.29
N ILE A 270 7.30 -0.20 18.44
CA ILE A 270 6.83 -1.56 18.72
C ILE A 270 7.60 -2.21 19.87
N LEU A 271 8.93 -2.06 19.90
CA LEU A 271 9.78 -2.80 20.84
C LEU A 271 9.84 -2.18 22.23
N SER A 272 9.81 -0.85 22.31
CA SER A 272 10.05 -0.12 23.57
C SER A 272 8.79 0.57 24.06
N PHE A 273 8.16 1.40 23.22
CA PHE A 273 7.08 2.28 23.67
C PHE A 273 5.74 1.57 23.84
N LEU A 274 5.37 0.72 22.89
CA LEU A 274 4.07 0.06 22.86
C LEU A 274 3.86 -0.86 24.08
N PRO A 275 4.81 -1.73 24.49
CA PRO A 275 4.65 -2.54 25.70
C PRO A 275 4.51 -1.67 26.97
N GLN A 276 5.27 -0.58 27.06
CA GLN A 276 5.22 0.34 28.20
C GLN A 276 3.88 1.08 28.26
N SER A 277 3.32 1.46 27.11
CA SER A 277 2.05 2.18 27.02
C SER A 277 0.87 1.36 27.57
N TYR A 278 0.94 0.02 27.49
CA TYR A 278 -0.08 -0.86 28.04
C TYR A 278 -0.04 -0.98 29.57
N SER A 279 1.10 -0.72 30.22
CA SER A 279 1.18 -0.74 31.69
C SER A 279 0.25 0.28 32.36
N GLY A 280 -0.10 1.37 31.67
CA GLY A 280 -1.08 2.35 32.15
C GLY A 280 -2.55 1.92 31.99
N ILE A 281 -2.83 0.91 31.16
CA ILE A 281 -4.18 0.47 30.79
C ILE A 281 -4.40 -1.05 30.94
N GLU A 282 -3.68 -1.70 31.86
CA GLU A 282 -3.68 -3.17 32.05
C GLU A 282 -5.10 -3.78 32.14
N ARG A 283 -6.04 -3.08 32.77
CA ARG A 283 -7.44 -3.55 32.89
C ARG A 283 -8.12 -3.62 31.52
N VAL A 284 -7.86 -2.67 30.65
CA VAL A 284 -8.37 -2.63 29.28
C VAL A 284 -7.63 -3.65 28.43
N GLU A 285 -6.30 -3.72 28.59
CA GLU A 285 -5.41 -4.62 27.84
C GLU A 285 -5.85 -6.09 27.91
N LYS A 286 -6.32 -6.56 29.08
CA LYS A 286 -6.82 -7.93 29.27
C LYS A 286 -7.98 -8.30 28.35
N ASN A 287 -8.73 -7.32 27.88
CA ASN A 287 -9.86 -7.53 26.98
C ASN A 287 -9.49 -7.33 25.51
N LEU A 288 -8.29 -6.80 25.23
CA LEU A 288 -7.80 -6.65 23.87
C LEU A 288 -7.41 -8.03 23.30
N LYS A 289 -7.65 -8.24 22.02
CA LYS A 289 -7.40 -9.50 21.31
C LYS A 289 -6.29 -9.38 20.27
N ILE A 290 -6.11 -8.21 19.68
CA ILE A 290 -5.13 -7.94 18.62
C ILE A 290 -3.83 -7.43 19.24
N PHE A 291 -3.90 -6.40 20.09
CA PHE A 291 -2.73 -5.74 20.66
C PHE A 291 -2.58 -5.87 22.18
N GLY A 292 -1.36 -5.65 22.66
CA GLY A 292 -0.97 -5.71 24.07
C GLY A 292 0.53 -5.97 24.23
N SER A 293 0.97 -6.09 25.48
CA SER A 293 2.36 -6.18 25.94
C SER A 293 2.97 -7.58 25.79
N CYS A 294 2.16 -8.63 25.60
CA CYS A 294 2.70 -9.98 25.43
C CYS A 294 3.28 -10.19 24.01
N ALA A 295 4.25 -11.10 23.89
CA ALA A 295 5.00 -11.32 22.65
C ALA A 295 4.12 -11.62 21.42
N GLU A 296 3.05 -12.40 21.58
CA GLU A 296 2.11 -12.71 20.49
C GLU A 296 1.41 -11.46 19.95
N LYS A 297 0.97 -10.58 20.85
CA LYS A 297 0.28 -9.34 20.49
C LYS A 297 1.25 -8.28 19.94
N LEU A 298 2.50 -8.28 20.39
CA LEU A 298 3.56 -7.46 19.77
C LEU A 298 3.88 -7.95 18.35
N LYS A 299 3.89 -9.27 18.11
CA LYS A 299 3.98 -9.82 16.76
C LYS A 299 2.82 -9.35 15.89
N ASN A 300 1.60 -9.26 16.41
CA ASN A 300 0.48 -8.67 15.66
C ASN A 300 0.71 -7.19 15.33
N ALA A 301 1.23 -6.41 16.29
CA ALA A 301 1.60 -5.01 16.06
C ALA A 301 2.63 -4.84 14.93
N VAL A 302 3.61 -5.75 14.84
CA VAL A 302 4.59 -5.81 13.75
C VAL A 302 3.90 -5.96 12.39
N TYR A 303 3.00 -6.92 12.21
CA TYR A 303 2.27 -7.12 10.94
C TYR A 303 1.32 -5.96 10.60
N VAL A 304 0.60 -5.42 11.59
CA VAL A 304 -0.27 -4.26 11.34
C VAL A 304 0.54 -3.04 10.91
N THR A 305 1.70 -2.81 11.53
CA THR A 305 2.61 -1.73 11.15
C THR A 305 3.17 -1.93 9.76
N GLN A 306 3.47 -3.17 9.37
CA GLN A 306 3.90 -3.51 8.01
C GLN A 306 2.83 -3.14 6.98
N HIS A 307 1.60 -3.64 7.12
CA HIS A 307 0.52 -3.33 6.18
C HIS A 307 0.17 -1.83 6.19
N PHE A 308 0.24 -1.17 7.35
CA PHE A 308 0.10 0.27 7.42
C PHE A 308 1.19 1.00 6.62
N SER A 309 2.45 0.53 6.67
CA SER A 309 3.54 1.09 5.84
C SER A 309 3.30 0.90 4.35
N TYR A 310 2.75 -0.25 3.94
CA TYR A 310 2.40 -0.51 2.55
C TYR A 310 1.27 0.43 2.10
N TRP A 311 0.28 0.63 2.95
CA TRP A 311 -0.82 1.56 2.69
C TRP A 311 -0.28 2.99 2.54
N LEU A 312 0.59 3.46 3.44
CA LEU A 312 1.23 4.77 3.35
C LEU A 312 1.97 4.95 2.03
N PHE A 313 2.73 3.94 1.60
CA PHE A 313 3.47 3.98 0.34
C PHE A 313 2.51 4.05 -0.86
N SER A 314 1.48 3.20 -0.89
CA SER A 314 0.50 3.17 -2.00
C SER A 314 -0.23 4.51 -2.16
N GLN A 315 -0.47 5.20 -1.04
CA GLN A 315 -1.11 6.51 -1.00
C GLN A 315 -0.15 7.68 -1.27
N LYS A 316 1.14 7.40 -1.52
CA LYS A 316 2.22 8.38 -1.70
C LYS A 316 2.42 9.29 -0.48
N PHE A 317 2.20 8.78 0.73
CA PHE A 317 2.54 9.50 1.96
C PHE A 317 4.00 9.31 2.38
N THR A 318 4.63 8.21 1.94
CA THR A 318 6.04 7.89 2.15
C THR A 318 6.59 7.19 0.91
N ASP A 319 7.90 7.26 0.73
CA ASP A 319 8.67 6.50 -0.26
C ASP A 319 9.30 5.22 0.33
N GLN A 320 9.08 4.96 1.62
CA GLN A 320 9.60 3.81 2.34
C GLN A 320 8.53 2.73 2.56
N ARG A 321 8.95 1.47 2.57
CA ARG A 321 8.13 0.32 2.97
C ARG A 321 8.88 -0.44 4.06
N LEU A 322 8.15 -1.02 5.02
CA LEU A 322 8.75 -1.94 5.98
C LEU A 322 8.73 -3.35 5.37
N ASP A 323 9.91 -3.92 5.16
CA ASP A 323 10.05 -5.31 4.71
C ASP A 323 10.67 -6.15 5.82
N PHE A 324 10.16 -7.38 5.96
CA PHE A 324 10.74 -8.37 6.86
C PHE A 324 11.82 -9.15 6.13
N TYR A 325 13.03 -9.10 6.66
CA TYR A 325 14.06 -10.05 6.29
C TYR A 325 13.83 -11.33 7.11
N THR A 326 13.41 -12.39 6.44
CA THR A 326 13.56 -13.73 7.02
C THR A 326 14.96 -14.21 6.68
N GLU A 327 15.67 -14.87 7.62
CA GLU A 327 17.04 -15.36 7.39
C GLU A 327 17.16 -16.38 6.23
N ASP A 328 16.04 -16.77 5.63
CA ASP A 328 15.92 -17.72 4.52
C ASP A 328 15.85 -17.05 3.12
N ASP A 329 15.90 -15.71 3.03
CA ASP A 329 15.92 -14.93 1.76
C ASP A 329 17.33 -14.44 1.37
#